data_AF-A0A7Y3R7N3-F1
#
_entry.id   AF-A0A7Y3R7N3-F1
#
_cell.length_a   1.000
_cell.length_b   1.000
_cell.length_c   1.000
_cell.angle_alpha   90.00
_cell.angle_beta   90.00
_cell.angle_gamma   90.00
#
_symmetry.space_group_name_H-M   'P 1'
#
loop_
_entity.id
_entity.type
_entity.pdbx_description
1 polymer ?
#
loop_
_entity_poly.entity_id
_entity_poly.type
_entity_poly.pdbx_seq_one_letter_code
_entity_poly.pdbx_strand_id
1 'polypeptide(L)'
;MKSFKLDNEPKISSGFTTPEGYFDSFTDKMLAQLPKEEPKVISIFSRRKVWYYAAAAVVVMMLSIPLYTNYFRASEEVDALALEDYITNHTTISEDEIANLLDQEDLEKMKLDLNLEDEAVEDILLNNNDLEQYITD
;
A
#
# COMPACT_ATOMS: atom_id res chain seq x y z
N MET A 1 -81.96 -67.24 -0.28
CA MET A 1 -80.61 -66.93 -0.78
C MET A 1 -79.63 -67.95 -0.22
N LYS A 2 -78.75 -68.53 -1.04
CA LYS A 2 -77.72 -69.49 -0.58
C LYS A 2 -76.57 -68.72 0.09
N SER A 3 -76.00 -69.26 1.16
CA SER A 3 -74.87 -68.65 1.86
C SER A 3 -73.57 -68.80 1.06
N PHE A 4 -72.92 -67.68 0.78
CA PHE A 4 -71.61 -67.64 0.14
C PHE A 4 -70.55 -68.01 1.19
N LYS A 5 -69.88 -69.16 1.03
CA LYS A 5 -68.83 -69.64 1.94
C LYS A 5 -67.47 -69.53 1.24
N LEU A 6 -66.63 -68.58 1.64
CA LEU A 6 -65.32 -68.30 1.03
C LEU A 6 -64.25 -69.38 1.32
N ASP A 7 -64.49 -70.27 2.27
CA ASP A 7 -63.43 -71.09 2.86
C ASP A 7 -63.12 -72.39 2.07
N ASN A 8 -63.93 -72.71 1.05
CA ASN A 8 -63.89 -74.00 0.35
C ASN A 8 -63.65 -73.91 -1.17
N GLU A 9 -63.30 -72.73 -1.70
CA GLU A 9 -62.92 -72.57 -3.11
C GLU A 9 -61.40 -72.35 -3.24
N PRO A 10 -60.73 -72.93 -4.26
CA PRO A 10 -59.31 -72.70 -4.48
C PRO A 10 -59.09 -71.21 -4.73
N LYS A 11 -58.29 -70.56 -3.86
CA LYS A 11 -57.89 -69.15 -4.04
C LYS A 11 -57.32 -68.98 -5.44
N ILE A 12 -57.95 -68.14 -6.24
CA ILE A 12 -57.47 -67.76 -7.57
C ILE A 12 -56.05 -67.21 -7.38
N SER A 13 -55.04 -67.86 -7.96
CA SER A 13 -53.68 -67.34 -7.91
C SER A 13 -53.63 -66.02 -8.68
N SER A 14 -53.09 -64.98 -8.04
CA SER A 14 -52.82 -63.71 -8.73
C SER A 14 -51.95 -64.01 -9.95
N GLY A 15 -52.42 -63.71 -11.16
CA GLY A 15 -51.65 -63.88 -12.40
C GLY A 15 -50.45 -62.93 -12.51
N PHE A 16 -50.34 -61.98 -11.58
CA PHE A 16 -49.20 -61.10 -11.42
C PHE A 16 -48.44 -61.53 -10.16
N THR A 17 -47.41 -62.35 -10.35
CA THR A 17 -46.40 -62.64 -9.33
C THR A 17 -45.08 -62.05 -9.79
N THR A 18 -44.31 -61.49 -8.86
CA THR A 18 -42.96 -61.03 -9.17
C THR A 18 -42.04 -62.23 -9.37
N PRO A 19 -41.06 -62.16 -10.28
CA PRO A 19 -40.03 -63.17 -10.41
C PRO A 19 -39.31 -63.45 -9.08
N GLU A 20 -38.87 -64.68 -8.89
CA GLU A 20 -38.04 -65.05 -7.75
C GLU A 20 -36.78 -64.17 -7.70
N GLY A 21 -36.50 -63.58 -6.53
CA GLY A 21 -35.36 -62.68 -6.33
C GLY A 21 -35.45 -61.29 -6.99
N TYR A 22 -36.64 -60.87 -7.47
CA TYR A 22 -36.82 -59.54 -8.04
C TYR A 22 -36.40 -58.42 -7.07
N PHE A 23 -36.86 -58.49 -5.82
CA PHE A 23 -36.57 -57.49 -4.81
C PHE A 23 -35.13 -57.57 -4.27
N ASP A 24 -34.48 -58.73 -4.36
CA ASP A 24 -33.10 -58.91 -3.92
C ASP A 24 -32.12 -58.11 -4.79
N SER A 25 -32.38 -58.04 -6.11
CA SER A 25 -31.52 -57.30 -7.06
C SER A 25 -32.01 -55.89 -7.41
N PHE A 26 -33.23 -55.52 -6.98
CA PHE A 26 -33.86 -54.25 -7.33
C PHE A 26 -33.10 -53.06 -6.72
N THR A 27 -32.72 -53.16 -5.44
CA THR A 27 -32.01 -52.12 -4.70
C THR A 27 -30.68 -51.76 -5.36
N ASP A 28 -29.91 -52.78 -5.76
CA ASP A 28 -28.61 -52.58 -6.41
C ASP A 28 -28.75 -51.94 -7.79
N LYS A 29 -29.75 -52.37 -8.57
CA LYS A 29 -30.05 -51.77 -9.89
C LYS A 29 -30.48 -50.32 -9.77
N MET A 30 -31.28 -49.98 -8.76
CA MET A 30 -31.71 -48.61 -8.49
C MET A 30 -30.52 -47.73 -8.09
N LEU A 31 -29.69 -48.18 -7.15
CA LEU A 31 -28.50 -47.44 -6.71
C LEU A 31 -27.47 -47.23 -7.83
N ALA A 32 -27.32 -48.21 -8.73
CA ALA A 32 -26.43 -48.10 -9.88
C ALA A 32 -26.92 -47.10 -10.94
N GLN A 33 -28.23 -46.83 -11.00
CA GLN A 33 -28.82 -45.86 -11.94
C GLN A 33 -28.81 -44.43 -11.40
N LEU A 34 -28.53 -44.23 -10.11
CA LEU A 34 -28.39 -42.89 -9.55
C LEU A 34 -27.07 -42.25 -10.02
N PRO A 35 -27.09 -40.94 -10.37
CA PRO A 35 -25.87 -40.23 -10.68
C PRO A 35 -24.96 -40.23 -9.45
N LYS A 36 -23.73 -40.70 -9.62
CA LYS A 36 -22.70 -40.63 -8.58
C LYS A 36 -22.33 -39.16 -8.39
N GLU A 37 -22.70 -38.58 -7.26
CA GLU A 37 -22.21 -37.27 -6.84
C GLU A 37 -20.75 -37.40 -6.40
N GLU A 38 -19.83 -37.32 -7.37
CA GLU A 38 -18.41 -37.21 -7.05
C GLU A 38 -18.13 -35.79 -6.53
N PRO A 39 -17.46 -35.64 -5.37
CA PRO A 39 -17.10 -34.32 -4.88
C PRO A 39 -16.19 -33.63 -5.90
N LYS A 40 -16.54 -32.39 -6.28
CA LYS A 40 -15.77 -31.59 -7.22
C LYS A 40 -14.41 -31.25 -6.62
N VAL A 41 -13.42 -32.11 -6.85
CA VAL A 41 -12.04 -31.90 -6.43
C VAL A 41 -11.37 -30.92 -7.39
N ILE A 42 -10.99 -29.74 -6.87
CA ILE A 42 -10.14 -28.79 -7.60
C ILE A 42 -8.68 -28.99 -7.18
N SER A 43 -7.77 -29.08 -8.14
CA SER A 43 -6.35 -29.26 -7.84
C SER A 43 -5.75 -27.98 -7.23
N ILE A 44 -5.16 -28.11 -6.03
CA ILE A 44 -4.53 -26.97 -5.31
C ILE A 44 -3.34 -26.41 -6.12
N PHE A 45 -2.68 -27.24 -6.93
CA PHE A 45 -1.53 -26.86 -7.76
C PHE A 45 -1.88 -26.02 -9.00
N SER A 46 -3.17 -25.86 -9.33
CA SER A 46 -3.61 -25.00 -10.44
C SER A 46 -3.35 -23.50 -10.18
N ARG A 47 -3.15 -23.09 -8.93
CA ARG A 47 -2.98 -21.69 -8.51
C ARG A 47 -1.54 -21.15 -8.60
N ARG A 48 -0.59 -21.89 -9.17
CA ARG A 48 0.81 -21.41 -9.35
C ARG A 48 0.90 -20.11 -10.17
N LYS A 49 -0.05 -19.87 -11.08
CA LYS A 49 -0.14 -18.59 -11.82
C LYS A 49 -0.37 -17.38 -10.92
N VAL A 50 -1.11 -17.55 -9.81
CA VAL A 50 -1.34 -16.48 -8.83
C VAL A 50 -0.03 -16.06 -8.17
N TRP A 51 0.88 -16.99 -7.94
CA TRP A 51 2.22 -16.67 -7.40
C TRP A 51 3.07 -15.86 -8.38
N TYR A 52 2.97 -16.10 -9.69
CA TYR A 52 3.64 -15.27 -10.69
C TYR A 52 3.07 -13.84 -10.72
N TYR A 53 1.74 -13.69 -10.61
CA TYR A 53 1.13 -12.35 -10.52
C TYR A 53 1.48 -11.64 -9.21
N ALA A 54 1.51 -12.37 -8.09
CA ALA A 54 1.93 -11.81 -6.80
C ALA A 54 3.39 -11.33 -6.85
N ALA A 55 4.30 -12.13 -7.42
CA ALA A 55 5.69 -11.74 -7.60
C ALA A 55 5.81 -10.50 -8.50
N ALA A 56 5.08 -10.44 -9.62
CA ALA A 56 5.08 -9.28 -10.50
C ALA A 56 4.58 -8.00 -9.81
N ALA A 57 3.51 -8.08 -9.02
CA ALA A 57 2.98 -6.94 -8.27
C ALA A 57 3.98 -6.40 -7.23
N VAL A 58 4.71 -7.30 -6.55
CA VAL A 58 5.78 -6.91 -5.61
C VAL A 58 6.91 -6.19 -6.33
N VAL A 59 7.34 -6.68 -7.50
CA VAL A 59 8.39 -6.02 -8.31
C VAL A 59 7.93 -4.63 -8.76
N VAL A 60 6.69 -4.49 -9.23
CA VAL A 60 6.13 -3.19 -9.63
C VAL A 60 6.10 -2.23 -8.44
N MET A 61 5.65 -2.67 -7.26
CA MET A 61 5.69 -1.83 -6.06
C MET A 61 7.12 -1.45 -5.66
N MET A 62 8.05 -2.40 -5.73
CA MET A 62 9.46 -2.16 -5.39
C MET A 62 10.11 -1.13 -6.31
N LEU A 63 9.76 -1.10 -7.60
CA LEU A 63 10.25 -0.10 -8.54
C LEU A 63 9.51 1.24 -8.40
N SER A 64 8.22 1.23 -8.10
CA SER A 64 7.42 2.44 -7.96
C SER A 64 7.82 3.30 -6.76
N ILE A 65 8.28 2.69 -5.65
CA ILE A 65 8.68 3.42 -4.43
C ILE A 65 9.81 4.44 -4.70
N PRO A 66 11.01 4.03 -5.19
CA PRO A 66 12.10 4.98 -5.44
C PRO A 66 11.78 5.97 -6.56
N LEU A 67 10.98 5.57 -7.56
CA LEU A 67 10.53 6.48 -8.62
C LEU A 67 9.66 7.61 -8.05
N TYR A 68 8.73 7.29 -7.15
CA TYR A 68 7.87 8.29 -6.52
C TYR A 68 8.65 9.22 -5.58
N THR A 69 9.61 8.71 -4.80
CA THR A 69 10.38 9.54 -3.87
C THR A 69 11.45 10.39 -4.55
N ASN A 70 12.16 9.85 -5.56
CA ASN A 70 13.31 10.54 -6.14
C ASN A 70 12.97 11.39 -7.37
N TYR A 71 11.89 11.10 -8.11
CA TYR A 71 11.50 11.90 -9.28
C TYR A 71 10.31 12.81 -9.00
N PHE A 72 9.30 12.35 -8.25
CA PHE A 72 8.10 13.16 -7.97
C PHE A 72 8.21 14.01 -6.71
N ARG A 73 9.09 13.63 -5.77
CA ARG A 73 9.37 14.39 -4.54
C ARG A 73 10.80 14.89 -4.46
N ALA A 74 11.55 14.91 -5.57
CA ALA A 74 12.75 15.73 -5.61
C ALA A 74 12.30 17.17 -5.35
N SER A 75 12.39 17.60 -4.10
CA SER A 75 12.44 19.02 -3.79
C SER A 75 13.62 19.54 -4.57
N GLU A 76 13.40 20.62 -5.29
CA GLU A 76 14.46 21.43 -5.85
C GLU A 76 15.23 21.99 -4.64
N GLU A 77 16.17 21.19 -4.13
CA GLU A 77 17.08 21.63 -3.09
C GLU A 77 17.95 22.68 -3.77
N VAL A 78 17.71 23.93 -3.41
CA VAL A 78 18.38 25.06 -4.07
C VAL A 78 19.87 24.90 -3.80
N ASP A 79 20.63 24.71 -4.87
CA ASP A 79 22.07 24.56 -4.79
C ASP A 79 22.67 25.80 -4.12
N ALA A 80 23.46 25.61 -3.06
CA ALA A 80 24.00 26.70 -2.26
C ALA A 80 24.84 27.66 -3.12
N LEU A 81 25.56 27.12 -4.11
CA LEU A 81 26.35 27.92 -5.06
C LEU A 81 25.46 28.75 -5.99
N ALA A 82 24.33 28.20 -6.43
CA ALA A 82 23.36 28.94 -7.23
C ALA A 82 22.64 30.02 -6.41
N LEU A 83 22.37 29.75 -5.13
CA LEU A 83 21.79 30.72 -4.21
C LEU A 83 22.77 31.85 -3.89
N GLU A 84 24.04 31.53 -3.65
CA GLU A 84 25.10 32.52 -3.44
C GLU A 84 25.28 33.43 -4.66
N ASP A 85 25.33 32.85 -5.87
CA ASP A 85 25.40 33.62 -7.12
C ASP A 85 24.17 34.53 -7.29
N TYR A 86 22.99 34.02 -6.98
CA TYR A 86 21.76 34.81 -7.02
C TYR A 86 21.78 35.96 -6.01
N ILE A 87 22.19 35.69 -4.76
CA ILE A 87 22.29 36.70 -3.69
C ILE A 87 23.29 37.80 -4.06
N THR A 88 24.43 37.40 -4.63
CA THR A 88 25.54 38.32 -4.96
C THR A 88 25.28 39.14 -6.21
N ASN A 89 24.72 38.52 -7.25
CA ASN A 89 24.69 39.10 -8.59
C ASN A 89 23.29 39.56 -9.07
N HIS A 90 22.20 39.09 -8.44
CA HIS A 90 20.85 39.23 -9.00
C HIS A 90 19.77 39.71 -8.01
N THR A 91 20.09 40.18 -6.81
CA THR A 91 19.05 40.56 -5.84
C THR A 91 18.52 41.98 -6.00
N THR A 92 17.23 42.11 -5.74
CA THR A 92 16.52 43.36 -5.43
C THR A 92 16.36 43.55 -3.92
N ILE A 93 16.97 42.65 -3.12
CA ILE A 93 16.85 42.59 -1.65
C ILE A 93 17.88 43.55 -1.08
N SER A 94 17.47 44.42 -0.16
CA SER A 94 18.40 45.34 0.52
C SER A 94 19.16 44.65 1.64
N GLU A 95 20.31 45.21 2.02
CA GLU A 95 21.10 44.74 3.16
C GLU A 95 20.27 44.74 4.46
N ASP A 96 19.37 45.73 4.63
CA ASP A 96 18.47 45.82 5.77
C ASP A 96 17.43 44.69 5.80
N GLU A 97 16.90 44.31 4.63
CA GLU A 97 15.97 43.17 4.53
C GLU A 97 16.67 41.86 4.89
N ILE A 98 17.92 41.68 4.46
CA ILE A 98 18.74 40.54 4.86
C ILE A 98 18.92 40.55 6.38
N ALA A 99 19.38 41.66 6.96
CA ALA A 99 19.61 41.80 8.40
C ALA A 99 18.37 41.48 9.24
N ASN A 100 17.17 41.89 8.79
CA ASN A 100 15.91 41.58 9.45
C ASN A 100 15.52 40.09 9.40
N LEU A 101 16.08 39.33 8.45
CA LEU A 101 15.86 37.88 8.33
C LEU A 101 16.85 37.05 9.16
N LEU A 102 17.96 37.64 9.63
CA LEU A 102 18.87 36.95 10.56
C LEU A 102 18.28 36.94 11.96
N ASP A 103 18.26 35.76 12.58
CA ASP A 103 17.88 35.63 13.98
C ASP A 103 19.10 35.67 14.92
N GLN A 104 18.82 35.67 16.23
CA GLN A 104 19.86 35.78 17.24
C GLN A 104 20.78 34.55 17.28
N GLU A 105 20.29 33.37 16.88
CA GLU A 105 21.08 32.14 16.81
C GLU A 105 22.08 32.20 15.64
N ASP A 106 21.67 32.75 14.50
CA ASP A 106 22.52 32.96 13.32
C ASP A 106 23.66 33.93 13.61
N LEU A 107 23.36 35.04 14.31
CA LEU A 107 24.37 36.03 14.72
C LEU A 107 25.42 35.45 15.68
N GLU A 108 24.99 34.61 16.64
CA GLU A 108 25.92 33.95 17.58
C GLU A 108 26.87 32.99 16.86
N LYS A 109 26.38 32.24 15.86
CA LYS A 109 27.22 31.36 15.04
C LYS A 109 28.25 32.15 14.24
N MET A 110 27.89 33.29 13.65
CA MET A 110 28.84 34.15 12.94
C MET A 110 29.91 34.74 13.86
N LYS A 111 29.54 35.15 15.09
CA LYS A 111 30.51 35.66 16.08
C LYS A 111 31.58 34.62 16.42
N LEU A 112 31.17 33.35 16.53
CA LEU A 112 32.07 32.23 16.82
C LEU A 112 33.09 32.00 15.67
N ASP A 113 32.65 32.14 14.42
CA ASP A 113 33.48 31.90 13.24
C ASP A 113 34.48 33.04 12.98
N LEU A 114 34.10 34.28 13.30
CA LEU A 114 34.93 35.47 13.10
C LEU A 114 35.89 35.78 14.28
N ASN A 115 35.81 35.02 15.38
CA ASN A 115 36.63 35.20 16.60
C ASN A 115 36.81 36.68 16.99
N LEU A 116 35.70 37.41 17.02
CA LEU A 116 35.70 38.86 17.30
C LEU A 116 35.88 39.08 18.80
N GLU A 117 37.01 39.68 19.18
CA GLU A 117 37.26 40.13 20.55
C GLU A 117 36.52 41.44 20.80
N ASP A 118 35.80 41.53 21.92
CA ASP A 118 34.88 42.65 22.21
C ASP A 118 35.63 44.01 22.21
N GLU A 119 36.90 44.04 22.62
CA GLU A 119 37.74 45.25 22.62
C GLU A 119 38.11 45.74 21.21
N ALA A 120 38.32 44.82 20.27
CA ALA A 120 38.59 45.17 18.88
C ALA A 120 37.33 45.70 18.17
N VAL A 121 36.16 45.16 18.53
CA VAL A 121 34.87 45.64 18.03
C VAL A 121 34.59 47.04 18.57
N GLU A 122 34.82 47.27 19.87
CA GLU A 122 34.62 48.58 20.49
C GLU A 122 35.47 49.68 19.83
N ASP A 123 36.76 49.43 19.57
CA ASP A 123 37.63 50.40 18.91
C ASP A 123 37.19 50.72 17.47
N ILE A 124 36.75 49.70 16.72
CA ILE A 124 36.23 49.89 15.36
C ILE A 124 34.93 50.70 15.37
N LEU A 125 34.02 50.42 16.32
CA LEU A 125 32.74 51.14 16.44
C LEU A 125 32.94 52.59 16.89
N LEU A 126 33.87 52.85 17.82
CA LEU A 126 34.17 54.21 18.30
C LEU A 126 34.87 55.07 17.26
N ASN A 127 35.68 54.48 16.38
CA ASN A 127 36.40 55.20 15.34
C ASN A 127 35.65 55.26 13.99
N ASN A 128 34.46 54.65 13.89
CA ASN A 128 33.66 54.69 12.67
C ASN A 128 32.73 55.92 12.66
N ASN A 129 33.11 56.91 11.85
CA ASN A 129 32.39 58.17 11.72
C ASN A 129 31.00 58.04 11.08
N ASP A 130 30.76 56.97 10.33
CA ASP A 130 29.48 56.74 9.65
C ASP A 130 28.48 56.00 10.56
N LEU A 131 28.93 55.51 11.73
CA LEU A 131 28.11 54.75 12.67
C LEU A 131 26.93 55.57 13.22
N GLU A 132 27.13 56.87 13.48
CA GLU A 132 26.04 57.75 13.91
C GLU A 132 24.94 57.83 12.85
N GLN A 133 25.29 57.80 11.55
CA GLN A 133 24.33 57.86 10.47
C GLN A 133 23.43 56.61 10.43
N TYR A 134 24.02 55.42 10.61
CA TYR A 134 23.30 54.14 10.62
C TYR A 134 22.36 53.94 11.83
N ILE A 135 22.59 54.65 12.94
CA ILE A 135 21.73 54.55 14.14
C ILE A 135 20.57 55.56 14.08
N THR A 136 20.72 56.63 13.29
CA THR A 136 19.74 57.72 13.20
C THR A 136 18.73 57.61 12.05
N ASP A 137 19.05 56.85 11.01
CA ASP A 137 18.08 56.41 9.97
C ASP A 137 17.28 55.20 10.45
#